data_AF-A0A1M3BNG1-F1
#
_entry.id   AF-A0A1M3BNG1-F1
#
_cell.length_a   1.000
_cell.length_b   1.000
_cell.length_c   1.000
_cell.angle_alpha   90.00
_cell.angle_beta   90.00
_cell.angle_gamma   90.00
#
_symmetry.space_group_name_H-M   'P 1'
#
loop_
_entity.id
_entity.type
_entity.pdbx_description
1 polymer ?
#
loop_
_entity_poly.entity_id
_entity_poly.type
_entity_poly.pdbx_seq_one_letter_code
_entity_poly.pdbx_strand_id
1 'polypeptide(L)' 'MAQILVLTDPSETDGEVVYSESVGSVHLEGHAGDQLVERLRWAVRDAQVAEHRAVLRAAAAPEERPAAA' A
#
# COMPACT_ATOMS: atom_id res chain seq x y z
N MET A 1 1.76 -5.58 -20.70
CA MET A 1 3.01 -5.17 -20.01
C MET A 1 2.91 -5.68 -18.58
N ALA A 2 4.03 -6.09 -17.98
CA ALA A 2 4.03 -6.50 -16.57
C ALA A 2 3.83 -5.27 -15.69
N GLN A 3 3.14 -5.43 -14.56
CA GLN A 3 2.90 -4.36 -13.60
C GLN A 3 3.08 -4.90 -12.19
N ILE A 4 3.67 -4.07 -11.33
CA ILE A 4 3.73 -4.31 -9.89
C ILE A 4 2.76 -3.35 -9.22
N LEU A 5 1.89 -3.91 -8.38
CA LEU A 5 0.99 -3.16 -7.50
C LEU A 5 1.35 -3.48 -6.05
N VAL A 6 1.46 -2.46 -5.22
CA VAL A 6 1.53 -2.63 -3.76
C VAL A 6 0.26 -2.03 -3.17
N LEU A 7 -0.42 -2.85 -2.38
CA LEU A 7 -1.73 -2.58 -1.82
C LEU A 7 -1.66 -2.77 -0.30
N THR A 8 -2.46 -2.03 0.45
CA THR A 8 -2.71 -2.35 1.86
C THR A 8 -3.61 -3.58 1.99
N ASP A 9 -3.50 -4.32 3.10
CA ASP A 9 -4.35 -5.48 3.38
C ASP A 9 -5.83 -5.06 3.45
N PRO A 10 -6.69 -5.60 2.57
CA PRO A 10 -8.11 -5.28 2.55
C PRO A 10 -8.87 -5.81 3.79
N SER A 11 -8.25 -6.68 4.58
CA SER A 11 -8.82 -7.22 5.81
C SER A 11 -8.82 -6.21 6.95
N GLU A 12 -7.88 -5.25 6.93
CA GLU A 12 -7.76 -4.19 7.95
C GLU A 12 -8.28 -2.83 7.44
N THR A 13 -8.35 -2.64 6.11
CA THR A 13 -8.66 -1.36 5.46
C THR A 13 -9.40 -1.56 4.14
N ASP A 14 -9.99 -0.53 3.54
CA ASP A 14 -10.36 -0.60 2.11
C ASP A 14 -9.06 -0.65 1.31
N GLY A 15 -8.67 -1.84 0.84
CA GLY A 15 -7.37 -2.12 0.21
C GLY A 15 -6.96 -1.03 -0.79
N GLU A 16 -6.00 -0.20 -0.37
CA GLU A 16 -5.58 1.02 -1.07
C GLU A 16 -4.34 0.73 -1.90
N VAL A 17 -4.35 1.15 -3.17
CA VAL A 17 -3.14 1.10 -4.02
C VAL A 17 -2.18 2.19 -3.57
N VAL A 18 -1.09 1.78 -2.94
CA VAL A 18 -0.04 2.69 -2.44
C VAL A 18 1.05 2.89 -3.49
N TYR A 19 1.20 1.92 -4.40
CA TYR A 19 2.20 1.98 -5.44
C TYR A 19 1.77 1.21 -6.69
N SER A 20 2.16 1.75 -7.85
CA SER A 20 1.92 1.14 -9.16
C SER A 20 3.06 1.49 -10.11
N GLU A 21 3.76 0.48 -10.63
CA GLU A 21 4.82 0.65 -11.62
C GLU A 21 4.66 -0.36 -12.76
N SER A 22 4.79 0.14 -14.00
CA SER A 22 4.89 -0.73 -15.19
C SER A 22 6.33 -1.22 -15.37
N VAL A 23 6.49 -2.53 -15.52
CA VAL A 23 7.79 -3.19 -15.64
C VAL A 23 8.03 -3.63 -17.08
N GLY A 24 9.18 -3.23 -17.62
CA GLY A 24 9.73 -3.71 -18.88
C GLY A 24 11.05 -4.45 -18.67
N SER A 25 11.56 -5.10 -19.72
CA SER A 25 12.84 -5.83 -19.66
C SER A 25 13.99 -4.97 -19.17
N VAL A 26 14.04 -3.69 -19.58
CA VAL A 26 15.05 -2.71 -19.14
C VAL A 26 15.08 -2.51 -17.62
N HIS A 27 13.97 -2.70 -16.91
CA HIS A 27 13.93 -2.56 -15.45
C HIS A 27 14.44 -3.81 -14.71
N LEU A 28 14.73 -4.90 -15.43
CA LEU A 28 15.19 -6.17 -14.85
C LEU A 28 16.70 -6.39 -15.04
N GLU A 29 17.39 -5.47 -15.70
CA GLU A 29 18.79 -5.61 -16.10
C GLU A 29 19.71 -4.65 -15.35
N GLY A 30 20.87 -5.15 -14.93
CA GLY A 30 21.93 -4.35 -14.33
C GLY A 30 21.45 -3.46 -13.18
N HIS A 31 21.90 -2.20 -13.19
CA HIS A 31 21.59 -1.24 -12.13
C HIS A 31 20.11 -0.81 -12.09
N ALA A 32 19.34 -1.01 -13.17
CA ALA A 32 17.92 -0.69 -13.16
C ALA A 32 17.13 -1.69 -12.30
N GLY A 33 17.57 -2.96 -12.24
CA GLY A 33 17.01 -3.97 -11.36
C GLY A 33 17.17 -3.62 -9.88
N ASP A 34 18.36 -3.19 -9.47
CA ASP A 34 18.60 -2.76 -8.09
C ASP A 34 17.69 -1.59 -7.69
N GLN A 35 17.52 -0.61 -8.59
CA GLN A 35 16.64 0.53 -8.36
C GLN A 35 15.17 0.12 -8.28
N LEU A 36 14.73 -0.87 -9.08
CA LEU A 36 13.38 -1.43 -8.99
C LEU A 36 13.15 -2.07 -7.62
N VAL A 37 14.10 -2.86 -7.13
CA VAL A 37 14.04 -3.49 -5.80
C VAL A 37 14.01 -2.43 -4.69
N GLU A 38 14.79 -1.36 -4.83
CA GLU A 38 14.79 -0.25 -3.87
C GLU A 38 13.43 0.45 -3.82
N ARG A 39 12.86 0.81 -4.98
CA ARG A 39 11.51 1.41 -5.04
C ARG A 39 10.46 0.50 -4.42
N LEU A 40 10.52 -0.81 -4.70
CA LEU A 40 9.60 -1.78 -4.11
C LEU A 40 9.74 -1.85 -2.59
N ARG A 41 10.95 -1.78 -2.04
CA ARG A 41 11.17 -1.74 -0.59
C ARG A 41 10.52 -0.51 0.04
N TRP A 42 10.62 0.66 -0.61
CA TRP A 42 9.96 1.87 -0.13
C TRP A 42 8.44 1.74 -0.20
N ALA A 43 7.90 1.27 -1.33
CA ALA A 43 6.46 1.05 -1.50
C ALA A 43 5.86 0.13 -0.44
N VAL A 44 6.55 -0.95 -0.07
CA VAL A 44 6.10 -1.85 1.01
C VAL A 44 6.09 -1.16 2.36
N ARG A 45 7.11 -0.35 2.68
CA ARG A 45 7.15 0.42 3.93
C ARG A 45 6.02 1.45 3.97
N ASP A 46 5.76 2.10 2.85
CA ASP A 46 4.66 3.07 2.73
C ASP A 46 3.31 2.41 2.96
N ALA A 47 3.10 1.19 2.42
CA ALA A 47 1.88 0.42 2.66
C ALA A 47 1.71 0.06 4.15
N GLN A 48 2.76 -0.43 4.81
CA GLN A 48 2.72 -0.71 6.25
C GLN A 48 2.39 0.53 7.09
N VAL A 49 2.91 1.69 6.70
CA VAL A 49 2.62 2.96 7.37
C VAL A 49 1.17 3.39 7.11
N ALA A 50 0.66 3.19 5.89
CA ALA A 50 -0.72 3.49 5.54
C ALA A 50 -1.71 2.61 6.32
N GLU A 51 -1.45 1.30 6.41
CA GLU A 51 -2.21 0.34 7.24
C GLU A 51 -2.26 0.80 8.69
N HIS A 52 -1.09 1.08 9.28
CA HIS A 52 -1.02 1.52 10.67
C HIS A 52 -1.82 2.80 10.92
N ARG A 53 -1.73 3.79 10.02
CA ARG A 53 -2.53 5.02 10.13
C ARG A 53 -4.03 4.75 9.98
N ALA A 54 -4.42 3.84 9.12
CA ALA A 54 -5.83 3.50 8.91
C ALA A 54 -6.42 2.80 10.16
N VAL A 55 -5.69 1.86 10.77
CA VAL A 55 -6.08 1.23 12.04
C VAL A 55 -6.26 2.27 13.14
N LEU A 56 -5.31 3.20 13.29
CA LEU A 56 -5.42 4.29 14.28
C LEU A 56 -6.62 5.20 14.02
N ARG A 57 -6.92 5.52 12.75
CA ARG A 57 -8.10 6.30 12.37
C ARG A 57 -9.40 5.56 12.71
N ALA A 58 -9.47 4.26 12.42
CA ALA A 58 -10.62 3.43 12.74
C ALA A 58 -10.88 3.37 14.26
N ALA A 59 -9.82 3.24 15.06
CA ALA A 59 -9.92 3.24 16.52
C ALA A 59 -10.33 4.61 17.12
N ALA A 60 -9.98 5.72 16.44
CA ALA A 60 -10.31 7.07 16.87
C ALA A 60 -11.69 7.55 16.40
N ALA A 61 -12.32 6.84 15.46
CA ALA A 61 -13.67 7.16 15.02
C ALA A 61 -14.66 6.90 16.17
N PRO A 62 -15.42 7.91 16.63
CA PRO A 62 -16.43 7.67 17.65
C PRO A 62 -17.48 6.71 17.08
N GLU A 63 -17.79 5.63 17.82
CA GLU A 63 -18.95 4.79 17.51
C GLU A 63 -20.16 5.69 17.33
N GLU A 64 -20.68 5.80 16.12
CA GLU A 64 -22.01 6.35 15.86
C GLU A 64 -23.02 5.43 16.57
N ARG A 65 -23.26 5.71 17.85
CA ARG A 65 -24.34 5.08 18.62
C ARG A 65 -25.62 5.29 17.83
N PRO A 66 -26.32 4.24 17.38
CA PRO A 66 -27.64 4.43 16.79
C PRO A 66 -28.51 5.06 17.89
N ALA A 67 -29.05 6.23 17.59
CA ALA A 67 -30.06 6.86 18.43
C ALA A 67 -31.24 5.89 18.50
N ALA A 68 -31.38 5.22 19.65
CA ALA A 68 -32.54 4.40 19.95
C ALA A 68 -33.78 5.30 19.91
N ALA A 69 -34.69 5.00 18.98
CA ALA A 69 -36.02 5.59 18.86
C ALA A 69 -37.01 4.86 19.77
#